data_AF-U2D6K7-F1
#
_entry.id   AF-U2D6K7-F1
#
_cell.length_a   1.000
_cell.length_b   1.000
_cell.length_c   1.000
_cell.angle_alpha   90.00
_cell.angle_beta   90.00
_cell.angle_gamma   90.00
#
_symmetry.space_group_name_H-M   'P 1'
#
loop_
_entity.id
_entity.type
_entity.pdbx_description
1 polymer ?
#
loop_
_entity_poly.entity_id
_entity_poly.type
_entity_poly.pdbx_seq_one_letter_code
_entity_poly.pdbx_strand_id
1 'polypeptide(L)'
;MIRAKIGVEAMGKLTAVFDWIVFSSAGAIILIAAIILIKKLMRDKQSVKWHYYIWFVLVIRLLIPYAPQSSISIFNTVTPSAFNMHHTESKALNEKLPTNNNISDLSLKDDYIANTTSFLDMQNNSSSSSFTKMNLKLYFMGIWLLGVITFTIYTCYINLRLSLKTKKSKPSEIADIRETLEQCTLLMNIQKDIPVFLESYVTSPSILGINKPVLLLPKDILDKINDNELKHIFLHELSHYKRKDNAVKYIILFLKMIYWFNPVIWYGFYKMQEDCELCCDYDAMEYMSKEEQLEYGYTILHMLKISSAQKRLLRTAGLLSDKSNIKRRIVMISQFNKKSFKFSAAGLVIISLLSFTLFTNAKTNTAHADNSIKENVKTLTTTLSSNSIDVKDIKGKNFNGKLMTISNPNKISVAYSLKDSKTDKTTSQIAKEENASAAINAGGFKINQGPYGFIMKNGNVINIDSKDTSAKFPTAGLTKNGLLVVGDYSLNELKDLEIRDAVVSGPALIKNGKLTDSSSINLGINPRTAIGQKSDGTVIFLVIDGRNQSSPGVSVKDVSEILLRNDAYNACLLDGGSSSTMYYNGSVINHPCNTDGERKVPSTFVVLP
;
A
#
# COMPACT_ATOMS: atom_id res chain seq x y z
N MET A 1 15.93 -26.28 -14.17
CA MET A 1 14.87 -26.10 -13.15
C MET A 1 15.28 -25.15 -12.01
N ILE A 2 16.45 -25.32 -11.38
CA ILE A 2 16.91 -24.47 -10.25
C ILE A 2 17.11 -22.99 -10.66
N ARG A 3 17.74 -22.70 -11.81
CA ARG A 3 17.92 -21.32 -12.31
C ARG A 3 16.61 -20.57 -12.60
N ALA A 4 15.59 -21.28 -13.08
CA ALA A 4 14.27 -20.70 -13.36
C ALA A 4 13.52 -20.35 -12.06
N LYS A 5 13.63 -21.21 -11.04
CA LYS A 5 13.00 -20.98 -9.74
C LYS A 5 13.62 -19.80 -8.97
N ILE A 6 14.94 -19.67 -9.02
CA ILE A 6 15.66 -18.51 -8.47
C ILE A 6 15.24 -17.21 -9.17
N GLY A 7 15.05 -17.25 -10.49
CA GLY A 7 14.61 -16.09 -11.27
C GLY A 7 13.22 -15.59 -10.87
N VAL A 8 12.27 -16.50 -10.63
CA VAL A 8 10.89 -16.14 -10.26
C VAL A 8 10.81 -15.54 -8.85
N GLU A 9 11.50 -16.12 -7.86
CA GLU A 9 11.54 -15.57 -6.49
C GLU A 9 12.25 -14.21 -6.41
N ALA A 10 13.34 -14.04 -7.17
CA ALA A 10 14.05 -12.77 -7.24
C ALA A 10 13.19 -11.69 -7.91
N MET A 11 12.46 -12.03 -8.97
CA MET A 11 11.55 -11.12 -9.65
C MET A 11 10.41 -10.69 -8.71
N GLY A 12 9.81 -11.62 -7.96
CA GLY A 12 8.76 -11.30 -6.98
C GLY A 12 9.23 -10.30 -5.92
N LYS A 13 10.40 -10.53 -5.32
CA LYS A 13 10.98 -9.59 -4.35
C LYS A 13 11.27 -8.22 -4.96
N LEU A 14 11.80 -8.17 -6.17
CA LEU A 14 12.10 -6.92 -6.86
C LEU A 14 10.81 -6.12 -7.16
N THR A 15 9.75 -6.80 -7.58
CA THR A 15 8.45 -6.14 -7.80
C THR A 15 7.87 -5.54 -6.52
N ALA A 16 7.96 -6.24 -5.39
CA ALA A 16 7.52 -5.72 -4.09
C ALA A 16 8.34 -4.49 -3.66
N VAL A 17 9.65 -4.51 -3.87
CA VAL A 17 10.53 -3.35 -3.59
C VAL A 17 10.15 -2.16 -4.48
N PHE A 18 9.92 -2.39 -5.77
CA PHE A 18 9.52 -1.34 -6.71
C PHE A 18 8.19 -0.69 -6.30
N ASP A 19 7.18 -1.49 -5.98
CA ASP A 19 5.87 -1.00 -5.54
C ASP A 19 5.99 -0.17 -4.27
N TRP A 20 6.79 -0.63 -3.30
CA TRP A 20 7.07 0.11 -2.08
C TRP A 20 7.74 1.46 -2.34
N ILE A 21 8.70 1.52 -3.26
CA ILE A 21 9.40 2.76 -3.62
C ILE A 21 8.44 3.74 -4.26
N VAL A 22 7.59 3.29 -5.20
CA VAL A 22 6.60 4.13 -5.86
C VAL A 22 5.60 4.69 -4.83
N PHE A 23 5.11 3.84 -3.93
CA PHE A 23 4.19 4.26 -2.86
C PHE A 23 4.85 5.24 -1.88
N SER A 24 6.07 4.97 -1.44
CA SER A 24 6.83 5.85 -0.54
C SER A 24 7.17 7.18 -1.19
N SER A 25 7.40 7.18 -2.50
CA SER A 25 7.63 8.39 -3.30
C SER A 25 6.41 9.31 -3.32
N ALA A 26 5.20 8.76 -3.49
CA ALA A 26 3.96 9.53 -3.43
C ALA A 26 3.74 10.15 -2.04
N GLY A 27 3.98 9.38 -0.98
CA GLY A 27 3.85 9.88 0.39
C GLY A 27 4.87 10.96 0.76
N ALA A 28 6.09 10.87 0.25
CA ALA A 28 7.13 11.85 0.48
C ALA A 28 6.79 13.23 -0.09
N ILE A 29 6.06 13.31 -1.21
CA ILE A 29 5.61 14.59 -1.80
C ILE A 29 4.72 15.34 -0.83
N ILE A 30 3.73 14.65 -0.24
CA ILE A 30 2.79 15.24 0.72
C ILE A 30 3.56 15.67 1.98
N LEU A 31 4.47 14.83 2.46
CA LEU A 31 5.29 15.13 3.63
C LEU A 31 6.18 16.37 3.41
N ILE A 32 6.81 16.50 2.25
CA ILE A 32 7.65 17.66 1.91
C ILE A 32 6.81 18.94 1.90
N ALA A 33 5.61 18.89 1.30
CA ALA A 33 4.69 20.03 1.30
C ALA A 33 4.27 20.43 2.73
N ALA A 34 3.95 19.45 3.57
CA ALA A 34 3.60 19.66 4.96
C ALA A 34 4.75 20.28 5.77
N ILE A 35 5.98 19.75 5.62
CA ILE A 35 7.18 20.30 6.28
C ILE A 35 7.39 21.76 5.87
N ILE A 36 7.31 22.08 4.57
CA ILE A 36 7.48 23.46 4.08
C ILE A 36 6.41 24.38 4.66
N LEU A 37 5.14 23.95 4.67
CA LEU A 37 4.03 24.73 5.21
C LEU A 37 4.22 25.02 6.70
N ILE A 38 4.53 23.99 7.49
CA ILE A 38 4.73 24.12 8.94
C ILE A 38 5.93 25.04 9.22
N LYS A 39 7.02 24.89 8.47
CA LYS A 39 8.18 25.80 8.60
C LYS A 39 7.82 27.24 8.27
N LYS A 40 6.96 27.47 7.27
CA LYS A 40 6.47 28.81 6.93
C LYS A 40 5.63 29.40 8.07
N LEU A 41 4.75 28.61 8.69
CA LEU A 41 3.90 29.04 9.81
C LEU A 41 4.66 29.27 11.12
N MET A 42 5.76 28.54 11.32
CA MET A 42 6.54 28.55 12.57
C MET A 42 7.87 29.28 12.46
N ARG A 43 8.11 30.01 11.36
CA ARG A 43 9.39 30.63 11.01
C ARG A 43 10.05 31.40 12.16
N ASP A 44 9.28 32.22 12.85
CA ASP A 44 9.82 33.11 13.91
C ASP A 44 9.72 32.47 15.31
N LYS A 45 8.93 31.40 15.44
CA LYS A 45 8.61 30.76 16.72
C LYS A 45 9.57 29.65 17.10
N GLN A 46 10.33 29.11 16.15
CA GLN A 46 11.20 27.95 16.36
C GLN A 46 12.68 28.29 16.24
N SER A 47 13.53 27.35 16.69
CA SER A 47 14.99 27.45 16.59
C SER A 47 15.48 27.02 15.19
N VAL A 48 16.67 27.48 14.81
CA VAL A 48 17.33 27.07 13.56
C VAL A 48 17.55 25.55 13.53
N LYS A 49 17.97 24.97 14.66
CA LYS A 49 18.13 23.52 14.86
C LYS A 49 16.85 22.75 14.52
N TRP A 50 15.69 23.22 14.99
CA TRP A 50 14.41 22.55 14.72
C TRP A 50 14.08 22.51 13.22
N HIS A 51 14.33 23.62 12.51
CA HIS A 51 14.11 23.69 11.07
C HIS A 51 14.98 22.72 10.27
N TYR A 52 16.15 22.34 10.78
CA TYR A 52 16.98 21.29 10.21
C TYR A 52 16.44 19.90 10.59
N TYR A 53 16.18 19.64 11.88
CA TYR A 53 15.83 18.31 12.37
C TYR A 53 14.47 17.78 11.89
N ILE A 54 13.50 18.65 11.59
CA ILE A 54 12.21 18.21 11.03
C ILE A 54 12.37 17.43 9.71
N TRP A 55 13.43 17.68 8.93
CA TRP A 55 13.68 16.95 7.69
C TRP A 55 14.09 15.49 7.91
N PHE A 56 14.55 15.10 9.10
CA PHE A 56 14.84 13.69 9.39
C PHE A 56 13.57 12.83 9.36
N VAL A 57 12.39 13.41 9.56
CA VAL A 57 11.10 12.74 9.34
C VAL A 57 11.00 12.22 7.89
N LEU A 58 11.43 13.03 6.91
CA LEU A 58 11.49 12.63 5.50
C LEU A 58 12.54 11.53 5.27
N VAL A 59 13.74 11.66 5.84
CA VAL A 59 14.81 10.66 5.70
C VAL A 59 14.37 9.30 6.24
N ILE A 60 13.82 9.27 7.45
CA ILE A 60 13.35 8.05 8.09
C ILE A 60 12.20 7.43 7.28
N ARG A 61 11.26 8.24 6.74
CA ARG A 61 10.12 7.76 5.95
C ARG A 61 10.54 7.06 4.65
N LEU A 62 11.63 7.53 4.05
CA LEU A 62 12.18 6.97 2.81
C LEU A 62 13.08 5.74 3.04
N LEU A 63 13.64 5.59 4.26
CA LEU A 63 14.49 4.45 4.65
C LEU A 63 13.72 3.26 5.19
N ILE A 64 12.60 3.48 5.89
CA ILE A 64 11.87 2.41 6.57
C ILE A 64 10.82 1.83 5.63
N PRO A 65 10.93 0.53 5.24
CA PRO A 65 9.97 -0.09 4.35
C PRO A 65 8.63 -0.42 5.01
N TYR A 66 8.64 -0.67 6.31
CA TYR A 66 7.47 -1.10 7.07
C TYR A 66 6.98 0.02 7.99
N ALA A 67 5.86 0.61 7.57
CA ALA A 67 5.13 1.63 8.29
C ALA A 67 3.93 0.97 8.99
N PRO A 68 3.71 1.16 10.31
CA PRO A 68 2.57 0.57 11.01
C PRO A 68 1.25 1.08 10.40
N GLN A 69 0.23 0.23 10.28
CA GLN A 69 -1.05 0.64 9.71
C GLN A 69 -1.85 1.50 10.70
N SER A 70 -2.53 2.57 10.25
CA SER A 70 -3.37 3.42 11.11
C SER A 70 -4.62 3.96 10.44
N SER A 71 -5.67 4.15 11.23
CA SER A 71 -6.94 4.79 10.83
C SER A 71 -6.80 6.29 10.55
N ILE A 72 -5.73 6.93 11.05
CA ILE A 72 -5.48 8.38 10.88
C ILE A 72 -4.56 8.64 9.67
N SER A 73 -4.13 7.60 8.95
CA SER A 73 -3.28 7.74 7.77
C SER A 73 -3.98 8.54 6.68
N ILE A 74 -3.32 9.57 6.16
CA ILE A 74 -3.77 10.33 4.98
C ILE A 74 -3.92 9.45 3.73
N PHE A 75 -3.27 8.28 3.70
CA PHE A 75 -3.37 7.33 2.58
C PHE A 75 -4.71 6.58 2.60
N ASN A 76 -5.49 6.61 3.70
CA ASN A 76 -6.86 6.08 3.71
C ASN A 76 -7.79 6.83 2.74
N THR A 77 -7.50 8.09 2.44
CA THR A 77 -8.29 8.95 1.54
C THR A 77 -7.70 9.07 0.13
N VAL A 78 -6.42 8.79 -0.06
CA VAL A 78 -5.67 9.13 -1.28
C VAL A 78 -5.33 7.92 -2.15
N THR A 79 -5.33 6.69 -1.61
CA THR A 79 -5.06 5.49 -2.42
C THR A 79 -6.30 4.60 -2.57
N PRO A 80 -6.80 4.36 -3.80
CA PRO A 80 -7.78 3.32 -4.06
C PRO A 80 -7.21 1.96 -3.61
N SER A 81 -8.07 1.12 -3.04
CA SER A 81 -7.80 -0.22 -2.49
C SER A 81 -7.04 -1.21 -3.40
N ALA A 82 -6.75 -0.83 -4.64
CA ALA A 82 -6.10 -1.65 -5.67
C ALA A 82 -4.60 -1.89 -5.47
N PHE A 83 -3.90 -1.15 -4.59
CA PHE A 83 -2.44 -1.25 -4.45
C PHE A 83 -1.95 -2.12 -3.27
N ASN A 84 -2.85 -2.58 -2.39
CA ASN A 84 -2.46 -3.25 -1.13
C ASN A 84 -2.49 -4.80 -1.17
N MET A 85 -2.55 -5.43 -2.35
CA MET A 85 -2.75 -6.87 -2.50
C MET A 85 -1.49 -7.66 -2.92
N HIS A 86 -0.29 -7.27 -2.46
CA HIS A 86 0.95 -7.94 -2.88
C HIS A 86 1.90 -8.43 -1.77
N HIS A 87 1.50 -8.39 -0.50
CA HIS A 87 2.34 -8.87 0.60
C HIS A 87 1.81 -10.13 1.29
N THR A 88 1.56 -11.20 0.54
CA THR A 88 1.65 -12.58 1.06
C THR A 88 1.67 -13.57 -0.09
N GLU A 89 2.81 -13.76 -0.75
CA GLU A 89 3.02 -14.96 -1.58
C GLU A 89 4.52 -15.15 -1.85
N SER A 90 5.11 -16.16 -1.20
CA SER A 90 6.26 -16.93 -1.69
C SER A 90 6.74 -17.89 -0.61
N LYS A 91 5.99 -18.96 -0.35
CA LYS A 91 6.60 -20.17 0.24
C LYS A 91 5.92 -21.52 0.02
N ALA A 92 4.89 -21.62 -0.82
CA ALA A 92 4.22 -22.91 -1.04
C ALA A 92 3.96 -23.18 -2.53
N LEU A 93 5.00 -23.48 -3.29
CA LEU A 93 4.86 -24.18 -4.57
C LEU A 93 6.19 -24.81 -4.94
N ASN A 94 6.40 -26.02 -4.41
CA ASN A 94 7.42 -26.92 -4.92
C ASN A 94 7.09 -28.36 -4.57
N GLU A 95 5.97 -28.88 -5.07
CA GLU A 95 5.79 -30.32 -5.20
C GLU A 95 5.12 -30.64 -6.53
N LYS A 96 5.79 -31.54 -7.28
CA LYS A 96 5.45 -32.00 -8.62
C LYS A 96 4.14 -32.80 -8.58
N LEU A 97 3.24 -32.55 -9.52
CA LEU A 97 2.23 -33.55 -9.91
C LEU A 97 2.88 -34.63 -10.78
N PRO A 98 2.51 -35.92 -10.63
CA PRO A 98 2.81 -36.95 -11.59
C PRO A 98 1.83 -36.86 -12.77
N THR A 99 2.40 -37.00 -13.96
CA THR A 99 1.72 -37.24 -15.23
C THR A 99 1.04 -38.62 -15.20
N ASN A 100 -0.21 -38.71 -15.64
CA ASN A 100 -0.68 -39.92 -16.29
C ASN A 100 -1.63 -39.61 -17.44
N ASN A 101 -1.29 -40.14 -18.61
CA ASN A 101 -2.08 -40.14 -19.82
C ASN A 101 -3.10 -41.27 -19.75
N ASN A 102 -4.27 -41.01 -20.34
CA ASN A 102 -5.15 -41.90 -21.12
C ASN A 102 -6.62 -41.67 -20.73
N ILE A 103 -7.43 -41.19 -21.68
CA ILE A 103 -8.35 -42.02 -22.46
C ILE A 103 -9.13 -41.07 -23.38
N SER A 104 -9.08 -41.41 -24.67
CA SER A 104 -9.89 -40.93 -25.79
C SER A 104 -11.35 -41.38 -25.67
N ASP A 105 -12.22 -40.67 -26.40
CA ASP A 105 -13.63 -40.95 -26.71
C ASP A 105 -14.70 -40.44 -25.73
N LEU A 106 -15.29 -39.29 -26.09
CA LEU A 106 -16.73 -39.18 -26.38
C LEU A 106 -17.05 -37.79 -26.94
N SER A 107 -17.18 -37.74 -28.27
CA SER A 107 -17.72 -36.62 -29.03
C SER A 107 -19.25 -36.54 -28.86
N LEU A 108 -19.73 -35.65 -28.00
CA LEU A 108 -21.12 -35.18 -28.05
C LEU A 108 -21.22 -33.69 -27.67
N LYS A 109 -21.49 -32.89 -28.70
CA LYS A 109 -22.15 -31.58 -28.74
C LYS A 109 -21.51 -30.43 -27.95
N ASP A 110 -20.75 -29.67 -28.72
CA ASP A 110 -20.47 -28.24 -28.58
C ASP A 110 -21.77 -27.46 -28.27
N ASP A 111 -21.82 -26.85 -27.07
CA ASP A 111 -22.63 -25.67 -26.69
C ASP A 111 -22.68 -25.46 -25.16
N TYR A 112 -22.09 -26.36 -24.36
CA TYR A 112 -22.21 -26.32 -22.88
C TYR A 112 -21.00 -25.73 -22.11
N ILE A 113 -19.93 -25.29 -22.79
CA ILE A 113 -18.70 -24.74 -22.18
C ILE A 113 -18.56 -23.23 -22.44
N ALA A 114 -19.65 -22.47 -22.48
CA ALA A 114 -19.57 -21.01 -22.63
C ALA A 114 -19.73 -20.27 -21.28
N ASN A 115 -20.58 -20.73 -20.37
CA ASN A 115 -21.01 -19.87 -19.25
C ASN A 115 -20.18 -20.01 -17.95
N THR A 116 -19.68 -21.21 -17.60
CA THR A 116 -18.84 -21.39 -16.39
C THR A 116 -17.36 -21.08 -16.69
N THR A 117 -16.91 -21.43 -17.88
CA THR A 117 -15.67 -20.95 -18.48
C THR A 117 -15.71 -19.45 -18.76
N SER A 118 -16.83 -18.80 -19.08
CA SER A 118 -16.80 -17.32 -19.19
C SER A 118 -16.46 -16.61 -17.87
N PHE A 119 -16.77 -17.18 -16.69
CA PHE A 119 -16.38 -16.56 -15.41
C PHE A 119 -14.92 -16.86 -15.05
N LEU A 120 -14.45 -18.10 -15.27
CA LEU A 120 -13.06 -18.50 -15.01
C LEU A 120 -12.09 -18.02 -16.10
N ASP A 121 -12.53 -17.94 -17.35
CA ASP A 121 -11.84 -17.34 -18.48
C ASP A 121 -12.04 -15.83 -18.53
N MET A 122 -13.02 -15.20 -17.86
CA MET A 122 -12.96 -13.74 -17.62
C MET A 122 -12.15 -13.39 -16.38
N GLN A 123 -11.93 -14.28 -15.42
CA GLN A 123 -10.94 -14.08 -14.37
C GLN A 123 -9.52 -14.36 -14.90
N ASN A 124 -9.37 -15.28 -15.86
CA ASN A 124 -8.12 -15.49 -16.60
C ASN A 124 -7.93 -14.54 -17.80
N ASN A 125 -8.97 -14.00 -18.44
CA ASN A 125 -8.90 -13.02 -19.56
C ASN A 125 -9.24 -11.58 -19.18
N SER A 126 -9.61 -11.26 -17.94
CA SER A 126 -9.33 -9.91 -17.42
C SER A 126 -7.83 -9.71 -17.22
N SER A 127 -7.04 -10.80 -17.30
CA SER A 127 -5.60 -10.74 -17.57
C SER A 127 -5.23 -10.29 -18.98
N SER A 128 -6.15 -10.12 -19.93
CA SER A 128 -5.82 -9.49 -21.22
C SER A 128 -5.70 -7.96 -21.12
N SER A 129 -6.18 -7.36 -20.03
CA SER A 129 -5.76 -6.00 -19.61
C SER A 129 -4.59 -6.02 -18.61
N SER A 130 -4.30 -7.17 -17.99
CA SER A 130 -3.13 -7.37 -17.13
C SER A 130 -1.85 -7.69 -17.92
N PHE A 131 -1.92 -8.27 -19.12
CA PHE A 131 -0.75 -8.49 -19.98
C PHE A 131 -0.14 -7.16 -20.44
N THR A 132 -0.96 -6.14 -20.75
CA THR A 132 -0.45 -4.80 -21.09
C THR A 132 0.08 -4.06 -19.85
N LYS A 133 -0.62 -4.14 -18.71
CA LYS A 133 -0.20 -3.49 -17.44
C LYS A 133 1.03 -4.16 -16.81
N MET A 134 1.15 -5.49 -16.87
CA MET A 134 2.27 -6.25 -16.33
C MET A 134 3.52 -6.05 -17.18
N ASN A 135 3.38 -5.99 -18.52
CA ASN A 135 4.47 -5.57 -19.40
C ASN A 135 4.90 -4.13 -19.11
N LEU A 136 3.96 -3.19 -18.97
CA LEU A 136 4.30 -1.78 -18.68
C LEU A 136 4.97 -1.61 -17.31
N LYS A 137 4.51 -2.33 -16.27
CA LYS A 137 5.14 -2.35 -14.95
C LYS A 137 6.57 -2.92 -15.02
N LEU A 138 6.78 -4.00 -15.76
CA LEU A 138 8.11 -4.56 -16.02
C LEU A 138 9.03 -3.55 -16.73
N TYR A 139 8.52 -2.81 -17.72
CA TYR A 139 9.28 -1.74 -18.38
C TYR A 139 9.64 -0.61 -17.41
N PHE A 140 8.69 -0.11 -16.62
CA PHE A 140 8.97 0.94 -15.63
C PHE A 140 9.96 0.48 -14.55
N MET A 141 9.84 -0.76 -14.09
CA MET A 141 10.78 -1.35 -13.15
C MET A 141 12.18 -1.50 -13.77
N GLY A 142 12.26 -1.90 -15.04
CA GLY A 142 13.52 -1.96 -15.80
C GLY A 142 14.18 -0.60 -15.94
N ILE A 143 13.42 0.44 -16.29
CA ILE A 143 13.89 1.83 -16.37
C ILE A 143 14.37 2.31 -15.00
N TRP A 144 13.58 2.04 -13.95
CA TRP A 144 13.94 2.40 -12.58
C TRP A 144 15.26 1.75 -12.16
N LEU A 145 15.42 0.44 -12.38
CA LEU A 145 16.63 -0.30 -12.03
C LEU A 145 17.84 0.20 -12.82
N LEU A 146 17.67 0.46 -14.13
CA LEU A 146 18.72 1.06 -14.96
C LEU A 146 19.16 2.41 -14.39
N GLY A 147 18.21 3.26 -14.00
CA GLY A 147 18.52 4.54 -13.35
C GLY A 147 19.26 4.36 -12.01
N VAL A 148 18.84 3.45 -11.15
CA VAL A 148 19.56 3.16 -9.90
C VAL A 148 21.01 2.74 -10.19
N ILE A 149 21.22 1.87 -11.17
CA ILE A 149 22.56 1.39 -11.57
C ILE A 149 23.41 2.54 -12.10
N THR A 150 22.88 3.37 -13.02
CA THR A 150 23.65 4.48 -13.61
C THR A 150 24.04 5.52 -12.57
N PHE A 151 23.10 5.93 -11.70
CA PHE A 151 23.38 6.88 -10.61
C PHE A 151 24.35 6.30 -9.58
N THR A 152 24.28 4.99 -9.31
CA THR A 152 25.22 4.31 -8.41
C THR A 152 26.63 4.27 -8.98
N ILE A 153 26.79 3.86 -10.25
CA ILE A 153 28.09 3.84 -10.92
C ILE A 153 28.69 5.24 -10.96
N TYR A 154 27.91 6.25 -11.36
CA TYR A 154 28.34 7.64 -11.42
C TYR A 154 28.78 8.17 -10.04
N THR A 155 27.97 7.95 -9.00
CA THR A 155 28.27 8.40 -7.64
C THR A 155 29.48 7.66 -7.06
N CYS A 156 29.59 6.36 -7.29
CA CYS A 156 30.72 5.54 -6.86
C CYS A 156 32.02 6.00 -7.56
N TYR A 157 31.97 6.25 -8.87
CA TYR A 157 33.10 6.76 -9.63
C TYR A 157 33.62 8.10 -9.08
N ILE A 158 32.71 9.07 -8.83
CA ILE A 158 33.09 10.38 -8.29
C ILE A 158 33.71 10.23 -6.89
N ASN A 159 33.07 9.49 -6.00
CA ASN A 159 33.54 9.32 -4.63
C ASN A 159 34.85 8.52 -4.56
N LEU A 160 35.02 7.50 -5.42
CA LEU A 160 36.26 6.73 -5.52
C LEU A 160 37.39 7.61 -6.06
N ARG A 161 37.14 8.39 -7.13
CA ARG A 161 38.13 9.31 -7.69
C ARG A 161 38.58 10.35 -6.65
N LEU A 162 37.64 10.90 -5.87
CA LEU A 162 37.95 11.83 -4.78
C LEU A 162 38.75 11.13 -3.68
N SER A 163 38.31 9.97 -3.21
CA SER A 163 39.00 9.21 -2.17
C SER A 163 40.43 8.83 -2.56
N LEU A 164 40.65 8.40 -3.81
CA LEU A 164 41.98 8.07 -4.32
C LEU A 164 42.90 9.29 -4.42
N LYS A 165 42.36 10.47 -4.77
CA LYS A 165 43.13 11.72 -4.75
C LYS A 165 43.53 12.08 -3.32
N THR A 166 42.57 12.12 -2.40
CA THR A 166 42.82 12.46 -1.00
C THR A 166 43.79 11.49 -0.32
N LYS A 167 43.71 10.18 -0.61
CA LYS A 167 44.67 9.19 -0.07
C LYS A 167 46.12 9.40 -0.50
N LYS A 168 46.35 10.07 -1.63
CA LYS A 168 47.71 10.38 -2.14
C LYS A 168 48.26 11.69 -1.54
N SER A 169 47.39 12.49 -0.93
CA SER A 169 47.76 13.79 -0.38
C SER A 169 48.32 13.65 1.03
N LYS A 170 49.14 14.62 1.41
CA LYS A 170 49.75 14.71 2.74
C LYS A 170 49.06 15.80 3.57
N PRO A 171 49.03 15.66 4.91
CA PRO A 171 48.63 16.75 5.80
C PRO A 171 49.44 18.03 5.55
N SER A 172 48.82 19.18 5.81
CA SER A 172 49.49 20.48 5.81
C SER A 172 50.57 20.52 6.88
N GLU A 173 51.75 21.01 6.50
CA GLU A 173 52.88 21.27 7.42
C GLU A 173 52.92 22.74 7.88
N ILE A 174 52.01 23.60 7.38
CA ILE A 174 51.96 25.01 7.77
C ILE A 174 51.51 25.12 9.23
N ALA A 175 52.40 25.64 10.09
CA ALA A 175 52.21 25.71 11.54
C ALA A 175 50.95 26.51 11.93
N ASP A 176 50.78 27.71 11.38
CA ASP A 176 49.67 28.62 11.73
C ASP A 176 48.29 28.00 11.47
N ILE A 177 48.14 27.29 10.34
CA ILE A 177 46.90 26.58 9.97
C ILE A 177 46.61 25.47 10.97
N ARG A 178 47.65 24.71 11.35
CA ARG A 178 47.52 23.60 12.30
C ARG A 178 47.20 24.11 13.70
N GLU A 179 47.88 25.16 14.15
CA GLU A 179 47.65 25.76 15.46
C GLU A 179 46.23 26.33 15.55
N THR A 180 45.77 27.07 14.54
CA THR A 180 44.40 27.62 14.50
C THR A 180 43.35 26.50 14.55
N LEU A 181 43.58 25.38 13.84
CA LEU A 181 42.69 24.23 13.90
C LEU A 181 42.70 23.58 15.29
N GLU A 182 43.88 23.35 15.88
CA GLU A 182 44.04 22.77 17.22
C GLU A 182 43.33 23.61 18.28
N GLN A 183 43.44 24.95 18.21
CA GLN A 183 42.69 25.85 19.07
C GLN A 183 41.18 25.70 18.89
N CYS A 184 40.70 25.60 17.65
CA CYS A 184 39.28 25.41 17.35
C CYS A 184 38.75 24.04 17.82
N THR A 185 39.51 22.95 17.65
CA THR A 185 39.10 21.62 18.09
C THR A 185 39.03 21.54 19.62
N LEU A 186 39.99 22.16 20.33
CA LEU A 186 39.96 22.29 21.79
C LEU A 186 38.73 23.07 22.26
N LEU A 187 38.48 24.24 21.67
CA LEU A 187 37.35 25.11 22.01
C LEU A 187 35.98 24.45 21.73
N MET A 188 35.88 23.60 20.70
CA MET A 188 34.68 22.82 20.41
C MET A 188 34.59 21.47 21.13
N ASN A 189 35.56 21.14 22.00
CA ASN A 189 35.68 19.87 22.71
C ASN A 189 35.66 18.65 21.75
N ILE A 190 36.47 18.72 20.69
CA ILE A 190 36.63 17.64 19.70
C ILE A 190 37.95 16.91 20.01
N GLN A 191 37.84 15.67 20.49
CA GLN A 191 39.00 14.84 20.86
C GLN A 191 39.68 14.15 19.67
N LYS A 192 39.01 14.10 18.51
CA LYS A 192 39.53 13.41 17.34
C LYS A 192 40.54 14.30 16.64
N ASP A 193 41.71 13.74 16.34
CA ASP A 193 42.67 14.38 15.44
C ASP A 193 42.12 14.42 14.01
N ILE A 194 42.00 15.62 13.44
CA ILE A 194 41.45 15.88 12.11
C ILE A 194 42.55 16.57 11.29
N PRO A 195 43.21 15.86 10.36
CA PRO A 195 44.25 16.48 9.55
C PRO A 195 43.64 17.45 8.52
N VAL A 196 44.35 18.54 8.25
CA VAL A 196 44.02 19.53 7.20
C VAL A 196 44.84 19.26 5.96
N PHE A 197 44.18 19.07 4.80
CA PHE A 197 44.85 18.86 3.52
C PHE A 197 44.63 20.08 2.63
N LEU A 198 45.73 20.63 2.10
CA LEU A 198 45.70 21.78 1.20
C LEU A 198 45.59 21.29 -0.25
N GLU A 199 44.49 21.61 -0.93
CA GLU A 199 44.15 20.99 -2.22
C GLU A 199 43.65 21.98 -3.26
N SER A 200 44.16 21.90 -4.50
CA SER A 200 43.72 22.79 -5.60
C SER A 200 42.48 22.30 -6.34
N TYR A 201 42.07 21.04 -6.14
CA TYR A 201 40.89 20.46 -6.81
C TYR A 201 39.58 20.69 -6.06
N VAL A 202 39.61 21.29 -4.87
CA VAL A 202 38.44 21.61 -4.06
C VAL A 202 38.19 23.11 -4.17
N THR A 203 36.94 23.52 -4.37
CA THR A 203 36.56 24.92 -4.58
C THR A 203 36.04 25.61 -3.32
N SER A 204 35.81 24.87 -2.24
CA SER A 204 35.41 25.39 -0.94
C SER A 204 35.99 24.54 0.18
N PRO A 205 36.21 25.10 1.38
CA PRO A 205 36.47 24.29 2.57
C PRO A 205 35.42 23.20 2.72
N SER A 206 35.84 21.99 3.11
CA SER A 206 34.91 20.88 3.35
C SER A 206 35.53 19.76 4.17
N ILE A 207 34.74 19.15 5.07
CA ILE A 207 35.13 17.91 5.75
C ILE A 207 34.69 16.68 4.96
N LEU A 208 35.65 15.78 4.69
CA LEU A 208 35.45 14.49 4.02
C LEU A 208 35.64 13.32 5.01
N GLY A 209 34.89 12.23 4.82
CA GLY A 209 34.96 11.01 5.65
C GLY A 209 34.07 11.01 6.89
N ILE A 210 33.73 9.81 7.40
CA ILE A 210 32.94 9.61 8.63
C ILE A 210 33.86 9.22 9.80
N ASN A 211 34.52 8.06 9.69
CA ASN A 211 35.38 7.51 10.76
C ASN A 211 36.81 8.07 10.74
N LYS A 212 37.27 8.47 9.56
CA LYS A 212 38.58 9.11 9.33
C LYS A 212 38.33 10.47 8.66
N PRO A 213 37.86 11.47 9.43
CA PRO A 213 37.58 12.79 8.89
C PRO A 213 38.87 13.45 8.41
N VAL A 214 38.79 14.17 7.29
CA VAL A 214 39.88 15.00 6.75
C VAL A 214 39.28 16.33 6.38
N LEU A 215 39.88 17.44 6.82
CA LEU A 215 39.46 18.78 6.45
C LEU A 215 40.20 19.19 5.17
N LEU A 216 39.48 19.38 4.08
CA LEU A 216 40.02 19.83 2.80
C LEU A 216 39.92 21.36 2.73
N LEU A 217 41.05 22.01 2.53
CA LEU A 217 41.14 23.47 2.42
C LEU A 217 41.68 23.84 1.03
N PRO A 218 40.97 24.67 0.24
CA PRO A 218 41.47 25.11 -1.05
C PRO A 218 42.77 25.91 -0.91
N LYS A 219 43.81 25.60 -1.70
CA LYS A 219 45.06 26.39 -1.68
C LYS A 219 44.83 27.86 -2.05
N ASP A 220 43.97 28.08 -3.04
CA ASP A 220 43.75 29.40 -3.65
C ASP A 220 43.07 30.44 -2.75
N ILE A 221 42.56 30.04 -1.58
CA ILE A 221 41.93 30.95 -0.62
C ILE A 221 42.89 31.41 0.47
N LEU A 222 44.00 30.70 0.70
CA LEU A 222 44.93 31.00 1.80
C LEU A 222 45.49 32.41 1.71
N ASP A 223 45.89 32.84 0.50
CA ASP A 223 46.45 34.18 0.28
C ASP A 223 45.38 35.30 0.31
N LYS A 224 44.10 34.94 0.47
CA LYS A 224 42.96 35.86 0.40
C LYS A 224 42.21 36.01 1.70
N ILE A 225 42.52 35.20 2.72
CA ILE A 225 41.84 35.22 4.00
C ILE A 225 42.83 35.55 5.13
N ASN A 226 42.34 36.20 6.18
CA ASN A 226 43.14 36.43 7.39
C ASN A 226 42.92 35.32 8.45
N ASP A 227 43.66 35.38 9.55
CA ASP A 227 43.62 34.35 10.61
C ASP A 227 42.25 34.25 11.30
N ASN A 228 41.55 35.37 11.50
CA ASN A 228 40.18 35.37 12.05
C ASN A 228 39.21 34.69 11.08
N GLU A 229 39.32 34.97 9.78
CA GLU A 229 38.52 34.32 8.75
C GLU A 229 38.81 32.82 8.66
N LEU A 230 40.06 32.41 8.83
CA LEU A 230 40.44 31.00 8.91
C LEU A 230 39.82 30.31 10.13
N LYS A 231 39.90 30.94 11.31
CA LYS A 231 39.23 30.48 12.53
C LYS A 231 37.72 30.31 12.31
N HIS A 232 37.07 31.30 11.70
CA HIS A 232 35.63 31.25 11.34
C HIS A 232 35.29 30.08 10.43
N ILE A 233 36.10 29.81 9.41
CA ILE A 233 35.94 28.67 8.50
C ILE A 233 36.08 27.36 9.27
N PHE A 234 37.09 27.23 10.14
CA PHE A 234 37.27 26.02 10.94
C PHE A 234 36.13 25.76 11.91
N LEU A 235 35.63 26.77 12.63
CA LEU A 235 34.48 26.60 13.51
C LEU A 235 33.22 26.13 12.74
N HIS A 236 33.00 26.64 11.53
CA HIS A 236 31.91 26.19 10.66
C HIS A 236 32.10 24.74 10.19
N GLU A 237 33.27 24.39 9.67
CA GLU A 237 33.55 23.04 9.19
C GLU A 237 33.51 22.01 10.33
N LEU A 238 34.11 22.32 11.48
CA LEU A 238 34.07 21.48 12.66
C LEU A 238 32.64 21.29 13.19
N SER A 239 31.74 22.23 12.96
CA SER A 239 30.31 22.07 13.27
C SER A 239 29.67 20.96 12.44
N HIS A 240 29.99 20.84 11.14
CA HIS A 240 29.58 19.68 10.33
C HIS A 240 30.10 18.36 10.89
N TYR A 241 31.35 18.33 11.35
CA TYR A 241 31.94 17.13 11.95
C TYR A 241 31.29 16.74 13.28
N LYS A 242 31.08 17.71 14.16
CA LYS A 242 30.49 17.50 15.49
C LYS A 242 29.06 16.96 15.38
N ARG A 243 28.28 17.47 14.43
CA ARG A 243 26.90 17.04 14.16
C ARG A 243 26.78 15.81 13.25
N LYS A 244 27.90 15.31 12.69
CA LYS A 244 27.95 14.15 11.79
C LYS A 244 27.19 14.34 10.48
N ASP A 245 27.15 15.57 9.97
CA ASP A 245 26.43 15.90 8.74
C ASP A 245 26.94 15.12 7.53
N ASN A 246 28.21 14.71 7.52
CA ASN A 246 28.74 13.92 6.42
C ASN A 246 28.10 12.52 6.32
N ALA A 247 27.72 11.90 7.46
CA ALA A 247 26.95 10.65 7.45
C ALA A 247 25.55 10.86 6.84
N VAL A 248 24.92 11.99 7.17
CA VAL A 248 23.63 12.40 6.61
C VAL A 248 23.73 12.64 5.11
N LYS A 249 24.82 13.27 4.63
CA LYS A 249 25.09 13.47 3.19
C LYS A 249 25.16 12.12 2.45
N TYR A 250 25.81 11.10 3.00
CA TYR A 250 25.84 9.76 2.38
C TYR A 250 24.45 9.08 2.36
N ILE A 251 23.65 9.24 3.43
CA ILE A 251 22.27 8.74 3.45
C ILE A 251 21.42 9.44 2.37
N ILE A 252 21.52 10.77 2.25
CA ILE A 252 20.81 11.53 1.22
C ILE A 252 21.27 11.11 -0.18
N LEU A 253 22.57 10.89 -0.40
CA LEU A 253 23.09 10.37 -1.66
C LEU A 253 22.48 9.00 -1.99
N PHE A 254 22.42 8.09 -1.02
CA PHE A 254 21.74 6.80 -1.17
C PHE A 254 20.28 6.96 -1.57
N LEU A 255 19.52 7.78 -0.85
CA LEU A 255 18.11 8.03 -1.15
C LEU A 255 17.91 8.68 -2.52
N LYS A 256 18.78 9.62 -2.93
CA LYS A 256 18.72 10.22 -4.28
C LYS A 256 18.93 9.21 -5.40
N MET A 257 19.75 8.17 -5.18
CA MET A 257 19.92 7.08 -6.16
C MET A 257 18.66 6.23 -6.29
N ILE A 258 18.02 5.88 -5.16
CA ILE A 258 16.78 5.07 -5.16
C ILE A 258 15.59 5.84 -5.75
N TYR A 259 15.46 7.12 -5.39
CA TYR A 259 14.36 8.00 -5.76
C TYR A 259 14.77 9.00 -6.87
N TRP A 260 15.67 8.59 -7.78
CA TRP A 260 16.24 9.46 -8.80
C TRP A 260 15.19 10.11 -9.71
N PHE A 261 14.06 9.44 -9.92
CA PHE A 261 12.96 9.87 -10.78
C PHE A 261 12.07 10.96 -10.15
N ASN A 262 12.19 11.23 -8.84
CA ASN A 262 11.30 12.17 -8.14
C ASN A 262 12.00 13.51 -7.82
N PRO A 263 11.77 14.58 -8.62
CA PRO A 263 12.39 15.88 -8.41
C PRO A 263 11.91 16.60 -7.13
N VAL A 264 10.73 16.26 -6.60
CA VAL A 264 10.22 16.87 -5.36
C VAL A 264 11.04 16.38 -4.16
N ILE A 265 11.39 15.10 -4.11
CA ILE A 265 12.29 14.56 -3.08
C ILE A 265 13.67 15.25 -3.16
N TRP A 266 14.18 15.49 -4.37
CA TRP A 266 15.42 16.21 -4.57
C TRP A 266 15.35 17.64 -4.06
N TYR A 267 14.21 18.32 -4.30
CA TYR A 267 13.95 19.65 -3.76
C TYR A 267 13.86 19.65 -2.22
N GLY A 268 13.23 18.63 -1.62
CA GLY A 268 13.22 18.43 -0.17
C GLY A 268 14.62 18.31 0.41
N PHE A 269 15.49 17.48 -0.19
CA PHE A 269 16.88 17.36 0.23
C PHE A 269 17.72 18.62 -0.03
N TYR A 270 17.42 19.36 -1.10
CA TYR A 270 18.03 20.66 -1.33
C TYR A 270 17.68 21.62 -0.19
N LYS A 271 16.40 21.69 0.22
CA LYS A 271 15.98 22.51 1.36
C LYS A 271 16.58 22.06 2.68
N MET A 272 16.64 20.76 2.93
CA MET A 272 17.33 20.20 4.09
C MET A 272 18.81 20.62 4.13
N GLN A 273 19.51 20.64 3.01
CA GLN A 273 20.89 21.13 2.94
C GLN A 273 20.97 22.62 3.30
N GLU A 274 20.05 23.46 2.81
CA GLU A 274 20.03 24.89 3.19
C GLU A 274 19.89 25.10 4.71
N ASP A 275 19.05 24.29 5.36
CA ASP A 275 18.85 24.37 6.81
C ASP A 275 20.03 23.77 7.59
N CYS A 276 20.75 22.82 6.99
CA CYS A 276 22.01 22.28 7.52
C CYS A 276 23.08 23.38 7.60
N GLU A 277 23.26 24.16 6.53
CA GLU A 277 24.20 25.29 6.49
C GLU A 277 23.87 26.33 7.57
N LEU A 278 22.58 26.70 7.70
CA LEU A 278 22.13 27.61 8.76
C LEU A 278 22.40 27.06 10.17
N CYS A 279 22.26 25.74 10.36
CA CYS A 279 22.54 25.09 11.64
C CYS A 279 24.05 25.06 11.93
N CYS A 280 24.91 24.90 10.92
CA CYS A 280 26.36 25.04 11.06
C CYS A 280 26.76 26.45 11.45
N ASP A 281 26.23 27.46 10.77
CA ASP A 281 26.48 28.86 11.11
C ASP A 281 26.09 29.15 12.56
N TYR A 282 24.89 28.69 12.95
CA TYR A 282 24.39 28.85 14.32
C TYR A 282 25.30 28.15 15.35
N ASP A 283 25.73 26.91 15.08
CA ASP A 283 26.62 26.16 15.97
C ASP A 283 28.02 26.80 16.06
N ALA A 284 28.57 27.33 14.96
CA ALA A 284 29.86 28.02 14.98
C ALA A 284 29.81 29.29 15.84
N MET A 285 28.74 30.07 15.71
CA MET A 285 28.52 31.29 16.49
C MET A 285 28.35 31.04 18.00
N GLU A 286 27.97 29.82 18.43
CA GLU A 286 27.88 29.48 19.86
C GLU A 286 29.23 29.58 20.58
N TYR A 287 30.34 29.52 19.85
CA TYR A 287 31.71 29.59 20.37
C TYR A 287 32.44 30.91 20.05
N MET A 288 31.72 31.92 19.56
CA MET A 288 32.24 33.24 19.20
C MET A 288 31.73 34.29 20.18
N SER A 289 32.55 35.31 20.48
CA SER A 289 32.12 36.55 21.13
C SER A 289 31.14 37.35 20.26
N LYS A 290 30.48 38.37 20.81
CA LYS A 290 29.51 39.18 20.05
C LYS A 290 30.18 39.95 18.90
N GLU A 291 31.41 40.39 19.12
CA GLU A 291 32.23 41.08 18.14
C GLU A 291 32.62 40.12 17.00
N GLU A 292 33.10 38.92 17.34
CA GLU A 292 33.44 37.87 16.35
C GLU A 292 32.21 37.40 15.55
N GLN A 293 31.02 37.39 16.15
CA GLN A 293 29.77 37.03 15.43
C GLN A 293 29.45 37.99 14.26
N LEU A 294 29.79 39.27 14.38
CA LEU A 294 29.65 40.23 13.29
C LEU A 294 30.73 40.01 12.23
N GLU A 295 31.98 39.81 12.64
CA GLU A 295 33.11 39.48 11.75
C GLU A 295 32.84 38.20 10.94
N TYR A 296 32.22 37.20 11.57
CA TYR A 296 31.80 35.96 10.92
C TYR A 296 30.86 36.19 9.74
N GLY A 297 29.91 37.12 9.88
CA GLY A 297 29.02 37.51 8.79
C GLY A 297 29.78 38.08 7.59
N TYR A 298 30.83 38.88 7.84
CA TYR A 298 31.72 39.38 6.79
C TYR A 298 32.55 38.25 6.16
N THR A 299 33.04 37.29 6.94
CA THR A 299 33.75 36.11 6.41
C THR A 299 32.89 35.33 5.42
N ILE A 300 31.60 35.11 5.73
CA ILE A 300 30.69 34.43 4.79
C ILE A 300 30.55 35.22 3.48
N LEU A 301 30.37 36.54 3.55
CA LEU A 301 30.28 37.39 2.36
C LEU A 301 31.57 37.37 1.55
N HIS A 302 32.73 37.36 2.23
CA HIS A 302 34.03 37.29 1.59
C HIS A 302 34.25 35.95 0.88
N MET A 303 33.95 34.82 1.54
CA MET A 303 34.02 33.48 0.96
C MET A 303 33.10 33.31 -0.26
N LEU A 304 31.94 33.98 -0.26
CA LEU A 304 31.04 34.03 -1.42
C LEU A 304 31.64 34.81 -2.59
N LYS A 305 32.30 35.94 -2.31
CA LYS A 305 33.01 36.72 -3.34
C LYS A 305 34.11 35.86 -3.99
N ILE A 306 34.93 35.18 -3.18
CA ILE A 306 36.01 34.30 -3.65
C ILE A 306 35.45 33.14 -4.52
N SER A 307 34.42 32.44 -4.04
CA SER A 307 33.84 31.30 -4.76
C SER A 307 33.08 31.70 -6.03
N SER A 308 32.43 32.87 -6.06
CA SER A 308 31.74 33.39 -7.24
C SER A 308 32.70 33.72 -8.39
N ALA A 309 33.91 34.19 -8.06
CA ALA A 309 34.96 34.44 -9.04
C ALA A 309 35.47 33.12 -9.66
N GLN A 310 35.60 32.05 -8.87
CA GLN A 310 36.02 30.72 -9.35
C GLN A 310 34.92 30.02 -10.18
N LYS A 311 33.64 30.13 -9.81
CA LYS A 311 32.51 29.52 -10.56
C LYS A 311 32.31 30.13 -11.95
N ARG A 312 32.75 31.37 -12.18
CA ARG A 312 32.71 31.99 -13.52
C ARG A 312 33.63 31.30 -14.52
N LEU A 313 34.62 30.53 -14.03
CA LEU A 313 35.62 29.82 -14.84
C LEU A 313 35.18 28.38 -15.23
N LEU A 314 34.33 27.71 -14.44
CA LEU A 314 33.82 26.35 -14.71
C LEU A 314 32.31 26.36 -14.96
N ARG A 315 31.92 26.55 -16.23
CA ARG A 315 30.52 26.44 -16.70
C ARG A 315 30.22 25.02 -17.22
N THR A 316 29.92 24.07 -16.33
CA THR A 316 29.16 22.86 -16.70
C THR A 316 28.27 22.37 -15.53
N ALA A 317 26.98 22.22 -15.86
CA ALA A 317 25.93 21.45 -15.17
C ALA A 317 25.65 21.67 -13.65
N GLY A 318 24.70 22.57 -13.37
CA GLY A 318 23.51 22.23 -12.58
C GLY A 318 23.62 22.17 -11.05
N LEU A 319 23.73 23.32 -10.38
CA LEU A 319 22.91 23.70 -9.22
C LEU A 319 23.28 25.14 -8.82
N LEU A 320 22.38 26.07 -9.10
CA LEU A 320 22.47 27.48 -8.73
C LEU A 320 22.64 27.59 -7.21
N SER A 321 23.80 28.06 -6.74
CA SER A 321 23.92 28.58 -5.38
C SER A 321 23.10 29.87 -5.32
N ASP A 322 21.88 29.73 -4.81
CA ASP A 322 20.83 30.73 -4.91
C ASP A 322 21.11 31.92 -3.97
N LYS A 323 21.01 33.15 -4.49
CA LYS A 323 21.19 34.39 -3.71
C LYS A 323 20.26 34.45 -2.50
N SER A 324 19.12 33.77 -2.58
CA SER A 324 18.11 33.65 -1.53
C SER A 324 18.63 32.96 -0.26
N ASN A 325 19.53 31.98 -0.39
CA ASN A 325 20.09 31.21 0.71
C ASN A 325 21.06 32.06 1.55
N ILE A 326 21.94 32.80 0.88
CA ILE A 326 22.90 33.71 1.50
C ILE A 326 22.18 34.77 2.34
N LYS A 327 21.12 35.37 1.77
CA LYS A 327 20.28 36.33 2.50
C LYS A 327 19.73 35.73 3.79
N ARG A 328 19.28 34.46 3.76
CA ARG A 328 18.78 33.78 4.97
C ARG A 328 19.88 33.60 6.02
N ARG A 329 21.10 33.23 5.62
CA ARG A 329 22.26 33.09 6.52
C ARG A 329 22.61 34.40 7.19
N ILE A 330 22.76 35.48 6.41
CA ILE A 330 23.09 36.82 6.94
C ILE A 330 22.00 37.36 7.87
N VAL A 331 20.71 37.18 7.54
CA VAL A 331 19.61 37.58 8.42
C VAL A 331 19.59 36.78 9.72
N MET A 332 19.93 35.48 9.67
CA MET A 332 20.03 34.65 10.87
C MET A 332 21.17 35.12 11.78
N ILE A 333 22.33 35.41 11.21
CA ILE A 333 23.51 35.92 11.92
C ILE A 333 23.22 37.28 12.56
N SER A 334 22.57 38.20 11.84
CA SER A 334 22.26 39.54 12.37
C SER A 334 21.20 39.52 13.48
N GLN A 335 20.40 38.45 13.57
CA GLN A 335 19.36 38.26 14.59
C GLN A 335 19.74 37.16 15.59
N PHE A 336 21.02 36.82 15.70
CA PHE A 336 21.47 35.71 16.53
C PHE A 336 21.07 35.93 18.00
N ASN A 337 20.24 35.01 18.49
CA ASN A 337 19.83 34.95 19.89
C ASN A 337 19.70 33.49 20.30
N LYS A 338 20.28 33.13 21.46
CA LYS A 338 20.17 31.79 22.05
C LYS A 338 18.72 31.56 22.49
N LYS A 339 17.89 30.99 21.62
CA LYS A 339 16.48 30.71 21.94
C LYS A 339 16.37 29.62 23.02
N SER A 340 15.45 29.84 23.98
CA SER A 340 15.19 28.95 25.12
C SER A 340 14.59 27.59 24.73
N PHE A 341 14.92 26.55 25.52
CA PHE A 341 14.47 25.15 25.41
C PHE A 341 12.94 24.96 25.32
N LYS A 342 12.13 25.90 25.84
CA LYS A 342 10.67 25.79 25.87
C LYS A 342 10.00 25.67 24.49
N PHE A 343 10.59 26.29 23.46
CA PHE A 343 10.06 26.19 22.08
C PHE A 343 10.42 24.84 21.41
N SER A 344 11.46 24.16 21.90
CA SER A 344 11.89 22.84 21.42
C SER A 344 10.85 21.74 21.71
N ALA A 345 10.11 21.85 22.82
CA ALA A 345 9.06 20.88 23.19
C ALA A 345 7.86 20.91 22.24
N ALA A 346 7.38 22.10 21.86
CA ALA A 346 6.30 22.24 20.87
C ALA A 346 6.72 21.69 19.49
N GLY A 347 7.99 21.86 19.15
CA GLY A 347 8.58 21.29 17.95
C GLY A 347 8.61 19.75 17.95
N LEU A 348 8.87 19.12 19.09
CA LEU A 348 8.85 17.66 19.25
C LEU A 348 7.43 17.08 19.13
N VAL A 349 6.42 17.77 19.66
CA VAL A 349 5.02 17.36 19.54
C VAL A 349 4.58 17.35 18.07
N ILE A 350 4.97 18.37 17.30
CA ILE A 350 4.63 18.47 15.86
C ILE A 350 5.37 17.40 15.06
N ILE A 351 6.65 17.15 15.36
CA ILE A 351 7.42 16.06 14.74
C ILE A 351 6.75 14.72 15.07
N SER A 352 6.33 14.50 16.32
CA SER A 352 5.64 13.28 16.74
C SER A 352 4.28 13.12 16.03
N LEU A 353 3.50 14.18 15.88
CA LEU A 353 2.22 14.20 15.15
C LEU A 353 2.38 13.94 13.65
N LEU A 354 3.36 14.58 13.00
CA LEU A 354 3.71 14.31 11.61
C LEU A 354 4.19 12.87 11.44
N SER A 355 5.00 12.40 12.38
CA SER A 355 5.44 11.01 12.40
C SER A 355 4.24 10.08 12.49
N PHE A 356 3.33 10.28 13.44
CA PHE A 356 2.19 9.38 13.65
C PHE A 356 1.15 9.40 12.51
N THR A 357 0.99 10.52 11.79
CA THR A 357 -0.02 10.65 10.74
C THR A 357 0.51 10.33 9.33
N LEU A 358 1.81 10.54 9.06
CA LEU A 358 2.44 10.26 7.75
C LEU A 358 3.33 9.01 7.70
N PHE A 359 3.77 8.46 8.86
CA PHE A 359 4.44 7.16 8.89
C PHE A 359 3.49 5.99 8.87
N THR A 360 2.19 6.22 8.98
CA THR A 360 1.28 5.08 9.03
C THR A 360 0.76 4.76 7.65
N ASN A 361 0.86 3.50 7.24
CA ASN A 361 0.19 3.04 6.03
C ASN A 361 -1.33 3.06 6.23
N ALA A 362 -2.06 3.16 5.11
CA ALA A 362 -3.51 3.00 5.15
C ALA A 362 -3.85 1.70 5.87
N LYS A 363 -4.82 1.73 6.78
CA LYS A 363 -5.27 0.51 7.43
C LYS A 363 -5.89 -0.36 6.36
N THR A 364 -5.32 -1.54 6.12
CA THR A 364 -5.99 -2.53 5.28
C THR A 364 -7.33 -2.83 5.96
N ASN A 365 -8.42 -2.69 5.21
CA ASN A 365 -9.80 -2.77 5.71
C ASN A 365 -10.21 -4.20 6.13
N THR A 366 -9.33 -4.99 6.73
CA THR A 366 -9.70 -6.21 7.46
C THR A 366 -10.31 -5.86 8.82
N ALA A 367 -9.80 -4.83 9.51
CA ALA A 367 -10.33 -4.44 10.83
C ALA A 367 -11.63 -3.59 10.78
N HIS A 368 -11.94 -2.93 9.66
CA HIS A 368 -13.22 -2.23 9.52
C HIS A 368 -14.37 -3.21 9.26
N ALA A 369 -14.13 -4.30 8.53
CA ALA A 369 -15.08 -5.40 8.43
C ALA A 369 -15.39 -5.95 9.82
N ASP A 370 -14.35 -6.17 10.64
CA ASP A 370 -14.48 -6.76 11.97
C ASP A 370 -15.26 -5.88 12.97
N ASN A 371 -15.04 -4.55 12.96
CA ASN A 371 -15.83 -3.62 13.79
C ASN A 371 -17.25 -3.39 13.26
N SER A 372 -17.46 -3.30 11.94
CA SER A 372 -18.82 -3.20 11.38
C SER A 372 -19.62 -4.48 11.61
N ILE A 373 -18.98 -5.64 11.55
CA ILE A 373 -19.59 -6.93 11.85
C ILE A 373 -19.97 -6.99 13.34
N LYS A 374 -19.07 -6.57 14.24
CA LYS A 374 -19.36 -6.53 15.70
C LYS A 374 -20.46 -5.53 16.08
N GLU A 375 -20.51 -4.35 15.47
CA GLU A 375 -21.59 -3.37 15.69
C GLU A 375 -22.92 -3.87 15.10
N ASN A 376 -22.93 -4.43 13.88
CA ASN A 376 -24.13 -4.97 13.26
C ASN A 376 -24.68 -6.20 14.00
N VAL A 377 -23.81 -7.05 14.55
CA VAL A 377 -24.21 -8.18 15.42
C VAL A 377 -24.99 -7.70 16.65
N LYS A 378 -24.59 -6.57 17.24
CA LYS A 378 -25.29 -5.97 18.41
C LYS A 378 -26.65 -5.39 18.03
N THR A 379 -26.78 -4.82 16.84
CA THR A 379 -28.05 -4.31 16.32
C THR A 379 -29.02 -5.47 15.99
N LEU A 380 -28.54 -6.51 15.30
CA LEU A 380 -29.35 -7.69 14.91
C LEU A 380 -29.92 -8.46 16.10
N THR A 381 -29.19 -8.56 17.20
CA THR A 381 -29.66 -9.23 18.42
C THR A 381 -30.86 -8.53 19.08
N THR A 382 -31.16 -7.28 18.71
CA THR A 382 -32.25 -6.48 19.29
C THR A 382 -33.56 -6.59 18.49
N THR A 383 -33.52 -7.03 17.21
CA THR A 383 -34.64 -6.95 16.26
C THR A 383 -35.36 -8.28 15.95
N LEU A 384 -34.82 -9.42 16.42
CA LEU A 384 -35.30 -10.76 16.04
C LEU A 384 -36.56 -11.17 16.85
N SER A 385 -37.75 -10.84 16.34
CA SER A 385 -39.02 -11.23 16.98
C SER A 385 -40.04 -11.93 16.05
N SER A 386 -39.79 -12.06 14.75
CA SER A 386 -40.69 -12.74 13.81
C SER A 386 -40.00 -13.85 13.00
N ASN A 387 -40.72 -14.94 12.73
CA ASN A 387 -40.29 -16.07 11.88
C ASN A 387 -41.04 -16.10 10.53
N SER A 388 -41.40 -14.95 9.99
CA SER A 388 -42.14 -14.85 8.72
C SER A 388 -41.24 -15.08 7.51
N ILE A 389 -41.79 -15.83 6.54
CA ILE A 389 -41.28 -15.94 5.17
C ILE A 389 -42.33 -15.31 4.25
N ASP A 390 -41.93 -14.32 3.45
CA ASP A 390 -42.81 -13.67 2.47
C ASP A 390 -42.21 -13.82 1.07
N VAL A 391 -43.03 -14.20 0.09
CA VAL A 391 -42.61 -14.47 -1.29
C VAL A 391 -43.36 -13.54 -2.22
N LYS A 392 -42.62 -12.80 -3.05
CA LYS A 392 -43.15 -11.86 -4.03
C LYS A 392 -42.69 -12.21 -5.43
N ASP A 393 -43.59 -11.99 -6.38
CA ASP A 393 -43.27 -12.05 -7.79
C ASP A 393 -42.58 -10.76 -8.21
N ILE A 394 -41.44 -10.89 -8.89
CA ILE A 394 -40.77 -9.76 -9.52
C ILE A 394 -40.89 -9.90 -11.02
N LYS A 395 -41.43 -8.86 -11.66
CA LYS A 395 -41.53 -8.77 -13.11
C LYS A 395 -40.83 -7.51 -13.59
N GLY A 396 -39.92 -7.67 -14.52
CA GLY A 396 -39.34 -6.59 -15.30
C GLY A 396 -39.85 -6.62 -16.74
N LYS A 397 -39.37 -5.67 -17.55
CA LYS A 397 -39.74 -5.60 -18.98
C LYS A 397 -39.48 -6.92 -19.73
N ASN A 398 -38.41 -7.62 -19.37
CA ASN A 398 -37.93 -8.83 -20.05
C ASN A 398 -37.55 -9.96 -19.08
N PHE A 399 -38.10 -9.98 -17.87
CA PHE A 399 -37.81 -11.07 -16.94
C PHE A 399 -38.91 -11.32 -15.92
N ASN A 400 -39.01 -12.57 -15.48
CA ASN A 400 -39.81 -13.01 -14.34
C ASN A 400 -38.90 -13.60 -13.27
N GLY A 401 -39.26 -13.45 -12.01
CA GLY A 401 -38.53 -14.03 -10.90
C GLY A 401 -39.32 -14.04 -9.60
N LYS A 402 -38.71 -14.59 -8.56
CA LYS A 402 -39.25 -14.61 -7.20
C LYS A 402 -38.23 -13.96 -6.26
N LEU A 403 -38.75 -13.16 -5.34
CA LEU A 403 -37.99 -12.65 -4.20
C LEU A 403 -38.65 -13.12 -2.93
N MET A 404 -37.87 -13.76 -2.08
CA MET A 404 -38.30 -14.25 -0.78
C MET A 404 -37.56 -13.48 0.30
N THR A 405 -38.30 -12.99 1.30
CA THR A 405 -37.74 -12.39 2.51
C THR A 405 -37.92 -13.33 3.69
N ILE A 406 -36.87 -13.48 4.49
CA ILE A 406 -36.82 -14.32 5.68
C ILE A 406 -36.44 -13.42 6.85
N SER A 407 -37.38 -13.19 7.76
CA SER A 407 -37.17 -12.27 8.89
C SER A 407 -36.23 -12.82 9.96
N ASN A 408 -36.12 -14.15 10.09
CA ASN A 408 -35.17 -14.79 11.03
C ASN A 408 -33.99 -15.45 10.28
N PRO A 409 -32.84 -14.76 10.15
CA PRO A 409 -31.66 -15.31 9.49
C PRO A 409 -31.04 -16.52 10.20
N ASN A 410 -31.31 -16.72 11.50
CA ASN A 410 -30.72 -17.84 12.24
C ASN A 410 -31.29 -19.19 11.81
N LYS A 411 -32.49 -19.22 11.20
CA LYS A 411 -33.10 -20.42 10.60
C LYS A 411 -32.48 -20.82 9.28
N ILE A 412 -31.69 -19.96 8.66
CA ILE A 412 -31.04 -20.24 7.38
C ILE A 412 -29.79 -21.04 7.64
N SER A 413 -29.58 -22.18 6.98
CA SER A 413 -28.37 -23.00 7.09
C SER A 413 -27.87 -23.39 5.70
N VAL A 414 -26.58 -23.74 5.57
CA VAL A 414 -26.11 -24.43 4.37
C VAL A 414 -26.42 -25.92 4.51
N ALA A 415 -27.04 -26.48 3.48
CA ALA A 415 -27.20 -27.92 3.27
C ALA A 415 -26.40 -28.34 2.03
N TYR A 416 -25.99 -29.60 1.98
CA TYR A 416 -25.16 -30.13 0.90
C TYR A 416 -25.51 -31.58 0.57
N SER A 417 -25.25 -31.97 -0.67
CA SER A 417 -25.38 -33.37 -1.10
C SER A 417 -24.22 -33.73 -2.01
N LEU A 418 -23.35 -34.61 -1.51
CA LEU A 418 -22.14 -35.07 -2.19
C LEU A 418 -22.07 -36.59 -2.10
N LYS A 419 -22.14 -37.26 -3.26
CA LYS A 419 -21.92 -38.70 -3.38
C LYS A 419 -20.70 -38.94 -4.26
N ASP A 420 -19.65 -39.56 -3.72
CA ASP A 420 -18.35 -39.72 -4.39
C ASP A 420 -17.80 -38.40 -4.96
N SER A 421 -17.93 -37.32 -4.19
CA SER A 421 -17.58 -35.94 -4.57
C SER A 421 -18.37 -35.37 -5.76
N LYS A 422 -19.47 -36.00 -6.18
CA LYS A 422 -20.36 -35.53 -7.26
C LYS A 422 -21.70 -35.04 -6.72
N THR A 423 -22.33 -34.14 -7.47
CA THR A 423 -23.69 -33.65 -7.23
C THR A 423 -24.71 -34.73 -7.58
N ASP A 424 -25.54 -35.15 -6.63
CA ASP A 424 -26.50 -36.23 -6.83
C ASP A 424 -27.97 -35.80 -6.66
N LYS A 425 -28.24 -34.67 -5.99
CA LYS A 425 -29.59 -34.20 -5.65
C LYS A 425 -29.87 -32.77 -6.14
N THR A 426 -31.14 -32.48 -6.40
CA THR A 426 -31.66 -31.15 -6.74
C THR A 426 -31.88 -30.29 -5.49
N THR A 427 -32.07 -28.99 -5.67
CA THR A 427 -32.40 -28.04 -4.58
C THR A 427 -33.62 -28.50 -3.78
N SER A 428 -34.69 -28.92 -4.46
CA SER A 428 -35.91 -29.41 -3.79
C SER A 428 -35.72 -30.73 -3.04
N GLN A 429 -34.88 -31.64 -3.55
CA GLN A 429 -34.55 -32.89 -2.86
C GLN A 429 -33.77 -32.62 -1.58
N ILE A 430 -32.75 -31.75 -1.64
CA ILE A 430 -31.98 -31.33 -0.46
C ILE A 430 -32.91 -30.64 0.56
N ALA A 431 -33.79 -29.76 0.10
CA ALA A 431 -34.75 -29.07 0.98
C ALA A 431 -35.69 -30.05 1.71
N LYS A 432 -36.21 -31.06 1.01
CA LYS A 432 -37.09 -32.09 1.60
C LYS A 432 -36.38 -32.93 2.65
N GLU A 433 -35.13 -33.32 2.39
CA GLU A 433 -34.35 -34.11 3.35
C GLU A 433 -34.00 -33.35 4.62
N GLU A 434 -33.75 -32.05 4.50
CA GLU A 434 -33.49 -31.16 5.64
C GLU A 434 -34.81 -30.67 6.31
N ASN A 435 -35.97 -31.16 5.87
CA ASN A 435 -37.31 -30.72 6.31
C ASN A 435 -37.49 -29.19 6.25
N ALA A 436 -36.88 -28.54 5.25
CA ALA A 436 -36.83 -27.09 5.13
C ALA A 436 -38.15 -26.51 4.57
N SER A 437 -38.59 -25.37 5.12
CA SER A 437 -39.75 -24.63 4.61
C SER A 437 -39.46 -23.91 3.29
N ALA A 438 -38.20 -23.50 3.09
CA ALA A 438 -37.75 -22.83 1.88
C ALA A 438 -36.30 -23.18 1.55
N ALA A 439 -35.89 -23.03 0.28
CA ALA A 439 -34.50 -23.22 -0.12
C ALA A 439 -34.14 -22.48 -1.41
N ILE A 440 -32.85 -22.17 -1.59
CA ILE A 440 -32.29 -21.61 -2.82
C ILE A 440 -30.91 -22.22 -3.12
N ASN A 441 -30.64 -22.49 -4.40
CA ASN A 441 -29.35 -23.04 -4.81
C ASN A 441 -28.18 -22.11 -4.41
N ALA A 442 -27.01 -22.66 -4.07
CA ALA A 442 -25.96 -21.89 -3.38
C ALA A 442 -24.62 -21.77 -4.13
N GLY A 443 -23.62 -22.60 -3.77
CA GLY A 443 -22.24 -22.46 -4.23
C GLY A 443 -22.01 -22.92 -5.67
N GLY A 444 -20.98 -22.33 -6.30
CA GLY A 444 -20.52 -22.73 -7.62
C GLY A 444 -19.87 -24.11 -7.63
N PHE A 445 -19.87 -24.78 -8.78
CA PHE A 445 -19.35 -26.14 -8.88
C PHE A 445 -18.91 -26.51 -10.29
N LYS A 446 -18.06 -27.54 -10.37
CA LYS A 446 -17.63 -28.15 -11.61
C LYS A 446 -18.48 -29.39 -11.87
N ILE A 447 -19.14 -29.45 -13.02
CA ILE A 447 -19.96 -30.61 -13.41
C ILE A 447 -19.07 -31.86 -13.37
N ASN A 448 -19.57 -32.92 -12.74
CA ASN A 448 -18.88 -34.20 -12.52
C ASN A 448 -17.62 -34.18 -11.64
N GLN A 449 -17.20 -33.02 -11.11
CA GLN A 449 -16.02 -32.87 -10.25
C GLN A 449 -16.34 -32.34 -8.84
N GLY A 450 -17.54 -31.80 -8.62
CA GLY A 450 -18.00 -31.39 -7.30
C GLY A 450 -17.93 -29.88 -7.04
N PRO A 451 -18.09 -29.45 -5.77
CA PRO A 451 -18.10 -28.05 -5.37
C PRO A 451 -16.81 -27.34 -5.79
N TYR A 452 -16.92 -26.08 -6.17
CA TYR A 452 -15.75 -25.21 -6.32
C TYR A 452 -15.43 -24.56 -4.99
N GLY A 453 -14.14 -24.50 -4.63
CA GLY A 453 -13.71 -23.90 -3.38
C GLY A 453 -14.17 -24.74 -2.18
N PHE A 454 -14.87 -24.16 -1.20
CA PHE A 454 -15.29 -24.86 0.01
C PHE A 454 -16.80 -24.84 0.26
N ILE A 455 -17.25 -25.80 1.06
CA ILE A 455 -18.54 -25.80 1.75
C ILE A 455 -18.27 -25.82 3.25
N MET A 456 -18.83 -24.87 3.98
CA MET A 456 -18.75 -24.78 5.43
C MET A 456 -20.16 -24.92 6.04
N LYS A 457 -20.30 -25.82 7.01
CA LYS A 457 -21.55 -26.04 7.77
C LYS A 457 -21.21 -26.13 9.26
N ASN A 458 -21.96 -25.45 10.11
CA ASN A 458 -21.74 -25.41 11.56
C ASN A 458 -20.29 -25.08 11.99
N GLY A 459 -19.63 -24.17 11.26
CA GLY A 459 -18.24 -23.73 11.51
C GLY A 459 -17.17 -24.70 11.01
N ASN A 460 -17.56 -25.85 10.46
CA ASN A 460 -16.66 -26.88 9.95
C ASN A 460 -16.60 -26.84 8.43
N VAL A 461 -15.40 -27.00 7.88
CA VAL A 461 -15.19 -27.15 6.42
C VAL A 461 -15.50 -28.60 6.05
N ILE A 462 -16.60 -28.80 5.33
CA ILE A 462 -17.09 -30.12 4.89
C ILE A 462 -16.37 -30.59 3.64
N ASN A 463 -16.10 -29.66 2.72
CA ASN A 463 -15.41 -29.92 1.46
C ASN A 463 -14.50 -28.73 1.13
N ILE A 464 -13.37 -29.01 0.50
CA ILE A 464 -12.50 -27.98 -0.09
C ILE A 464 -11.74 -28.53 -1.32
N ASP A 465 -11.87 -27.84 -2.47
CA ASP A 465 -11.17 -28.09 -3.75
C ASP A 465 -9.83 -27.32 -3.82
N SER A 466 -9.22 -27.02 -2.68
CA SER A 466 -7.92 -26.33 -2.57
C SER A 466 -7.11 -26.86 -1.39
N LYS A 467 -5.82 -27.12 -1.62
CA LYS A 467 -4.87 -27.43 -0.53
C LYS A 467 -4.36 -26.18 0.18
N ASP A 468 -4.53 -25.01 -0.43
CA ASP A 468 -4.14 -23.73 0.14
C ASP A 468 -5.32 -23.12 0.92
N THR A 469 -5.23 -23.15 2.24
CA THR A 469 -6.23 -22.56 3.15
C THR A 469 -6.08 -21.05 3.31
N SER A 470 -5.01 -20.45 2.78
CA SER A 470 -4.76 -19.01 2.78
C SER A 470 -5.33 -18.30 1.55
N ALA A 471 -5.65 -19.06 0.49
CA ALA A 471 -6.34 -18.55 -0.68
C ALA A 471 -7.70 -17.93 -0.30
N LYS A 472 -8.00 -16.77 -0.89
CA LYS A 472 -9.27 -16.08 -0.70
C LYS A 472 -10.26 -16.50 -1.76
N PHE A 473 -11.47 -16.84 -1.32
CA PHE A 473 -12.56 -17.23 -2.20
C PHE A 473 -13.73 -16.24 -2.10
N PRO A 474 -14.42 -15.94 -3.21
CA PRO A 474 -15.67 -15.20 -3.16
C PRO A 474 -16.67 -16.01 -2.33
N THR A 475 -17.09 -15.45 -1.22
CA THR A 475 -17.82 -16.15 -0.17
C THR A 475 -19.16 -15.49 0.07
N ALA A 476 -20.19 -16.34 0.20
CA ALA A 476 -21.46 -16.01 0.83
C ALA A 476 -21.53 -16.80 2.14
N GLY A 477 -21.49 -16.12 3.29
CA GLY A 477 -21.46 -16.77 4.59
C GLY A 477 -22.38 -16.12 5.63
N LEU A 478 -22.87 -16.92 6.57
CA LEU A 478 -23.68 -16.48 7.70
C LEU A 478 -22.90 -16.73 8.99
N THR A 479 -22.82 -15.70 9.85
CA THR A 479 -22.31 -15.86 11.22
C THR A 479 -23.30 -16.62 12.09
N LYS A 480 -22.88 -17.04 13.29
CA LYS A 480 -23.77 -17.65 14.29
C LYS A 480 -24.99 -16.79 14.67
N ASN A 481 -24.87 -15.47 14.49
CA ASN A 481 -25.93 -14.49 14.79
C ASN A 481 -26.74 -14.10 13.54
N GLY A 482 -26.56 -14.81 12.43
CA GLY A 482 -27.32 -14.61 11.21
C GLY A 482 -26.88 -13.40 10.38
N LEU A 483 -25.68 -12.84 10.61
CA LEU A 483 -25.16 -11.77 9.74
C LEU A 483 -24.61 -12.36 8.45
N LEU A 484 -25.08 -11.84 7.30
CA LEU A 484 -24.58 -12.18 5.97
C LEU A 484 -23.28 -11.43 5.68
N VAL A 485 -22.21 -12.19 5.54
CA VAL A 485 -20.86 -11.75 5.17
C VAL A 485 -20.61 -12.11 3.71
N VAL A 486 -20.27 -11.10 2.90
CA VAL A 486 -20.02 -11.25 1.46
C VAL A 486 -18.67 -10.66 1.04
N GLY A 487 -17.92 -11.38 0.20
CA GLY A 487 -16.63 -10.91 -0.30
C GLY A 487 -15.57 -12.01 -0.37
N ASP A 488 -14.32 -11.61 -0.62
CA ASP A 488 -13.22 -12.56 -0.75
C ASP A 488 -12.55 -12.80 0.60
N TYR A 489 -12.66 -14.03 1.11
CA TYR A 489 -12.14 -14.43 2.41
C TYR A 489 -11.38 -15.75 2.33
N SER A 490 -10.32 -15.85 3.13
CA SER A 490 -9.63 -17.12 3.42
C SER A 490 -10.38 -17.90 4.50
N LEU A 491 -10.13 -19.21 4.60
CA LEU A 491 -10.75 -20.04 5.65
C LEU A 491 -10.40 -19.56 7.07
N ASN A 492 -9.20 -19.02 7.28
CA ASN A 492 -8.79 -18.49 8.58
C ASN A 492 -9.59 -17.22 8.93
N GLU A 493 -9.73 -16.29 7.98
CA GLU A 493 -10.55 -15.08 8.18
C GLU A 493 -12.02 -15.45 8.46
N LEU A 494 -12.56 -16.48 7.80
CA LEU A 494 -13.94 -16.95 8.08
C LEU A 494 -14.07 -17.54 9.50
N LYS A 495 -13.05 -18.23 10.00
CA LYS A 495 -13.02 -18.72 11.39
C LYS A 495 -12.94 -17.57 12.39
N ASP A 496 -12.09 -16.58 12.12
CA ASP A 496 -11.93 -15.39 12.96
C ASP A 496 -13.23 -14.57 13.03
N LEU A 497 -14.00 -14.54 11.93
CA LEU A 497 -15.33 -13.92 11.84
C LEU A 497 -16.46 -14.78 12.43
N GLU A 498 -16.14 -15.94 13.01
CA GLU A 498 -17.10 -16.92 13.53
C GLU A 498 -18.23 -17.28 12.54
N ILE A 499 -17.87 -17.47 11.28
CA ILE A 499 -18.80 -17.90 10.24
C ILE A 499 -19.28 -19.32 10.56
N ARG A 500 -20.61 -19.49 10.59
CA ARG A 500 -21.28 -20.76 10.87
C ARG A 500 -21.50 -21.53 9.57
N ASP A 501 -22.05 -20.90 8.56
CA ASP A 501 -22.34 -21.54 7.27
C ASP A 501 -21.80 -20.70 6.13
N ALA A 502 -21.15 -21.30 5.15
CA ALA A 502 -20.67 -20.58 3.98
C ALA A 502 -20.47 -21.47 2.76
N VAL A 503 -20.59 -20.84 1.60
CA VAL A 503 -20.27 -21.44 0.30
C VAL A 503 -19.42 -20.48 -0.51
N VAL A 504 -18.63 -21.02 -1.43
CA VAL A 504 -17.95 -20.21 -2.44
C VAL A 504 -18.94 -19.84 -3.53
N SER A 505 -19.29 -18.56 -3.55
CA SER A 505 -20.22 -17.95 -4.50
C SER A 505 -20.04 -16.43 -4.51
N GLY A 506 -20.22 -15.81 -5.66
CA GLY A 506 -20.05 -14.38 -5.83
C GLY A 506 -20.09 -13.95 -7.28
N PRO A 507 -19.70 -12.70 -7.59
CA PRO A 507 -19.09 -11.72 -6.70
C PRO A 507 -20.05 -11.07 -5.70
N ALA A 508 -19.49 -10.36 -4.71
CA ALA A 508 -20.26 -9.46 -3.84
C ALA A 508 -20.74 -8.24 -4.63
N LEU A 509 -22.05 -7.98 -4.60
CA LEU A 509 -22.72 -6.91 -5.35
C LEU A 509 -22.94 -5.65 -4.52
N ILE A 510 -23.29 -5.82 -3.24
CA ILE A 510 -23.56 -4.72 -2.30
C ILE A 510 -22.79 -5.01 -1.02
N LYS A 511 -22.06 -4.02 -0.52
CA LYS A 511 -21.41 -4.04 0.79
C LYS A 511 -21.73 -2.76 1.54
N ASN A 512 -22.22 -2.89 2.76
CA ASN A 512 -22.54 -1.77 3.64
C ASN A 512 -23.48 -0.73 2.96
N GLY A 513 -24.51 -1.21 2.26
CA GLY A 513 -25.51 -0.39 1.57
C GLY A 513 -25.01 0.28 0.28
N LYS A 514 -23.80 -0.04 -0.20
CA LYS A 514 -23.22 0.53 -1.42
C LYS A 514 -22.89 -0.55 -2.45
N LEU A 515 -23.13 -0.23 -3.71
CA LEU A 515 -22.73 -1.07 -4.84
C LEU A 515 -21.20 -1.23 -4.89
N THR A 516 -20.73 -2.43 -5.22
CA THR A 516 -19.32 -2.73 -5.46
C THR A 516 -18.95 -2.53 -6.92
N ASP A 517 -17.65 -2.52 -7.24
CA ASP A 517 -17.15 -2.49 -8.63
C ASP A 517 -17.64 -3.71 -9.44
N SER A 518 -17.94 -4.83 -8.76
CA SER A 518 -18.46 -6.05 -9.39
C SER A 518 -19.97 -6.01 -9.66
N SER A 519 -20.69 -5.00 -9.17
CA SER A 519 -22.14 -4.86 -9.39
C SER A 519 -22.52 -4.69 -10.86
N SER A 520 -21.59 -4.24 -11.70
CA SER A 520 -21.79 -4.05 -13.14
C SER A 520 -20.93 -4.97 -14.01
N ILE A 521 -20.41 -6.08 -13.46
CA ILE A 521 -19.63 -7.03 -14.25
C ILE A 521 -20.49 -7.66 -15.36
N ASN A 522 -19.99 -7.67 -16.59
CA ASN A 522 -20.73 -8.22 -17.71
C ASN A 522 -20.53 -9.74 -17.79
N LEU A 523 -21.54 -10.49 -17.34
CA LEU A 523 -21.62 -11.95 -17.46
C LEU A 523 -22.74 -12.38 -18.43
N GLY A 524 -23.17 -11.47 -19.30
CA GLY A 524 -24.32 -11.64 -20.18
C GLY A 524 -25.67 -11.72 -19.45
N ILE A 525 -26.70 -11.94 -20.25
CA ILE A 525 -28.09 -12.11 -19.81
C ILE A 525 -28.33 -13.60 -19.55
N ASN A 526 -28.63 -13.96 -18.31
CA ASN A 526 -28.84 -15.35 -17.89
C ASN A 526 -29.86 -15.43 -16.75
N PRO A 527 -30.39 -16.62 -16.41
CA PRO A 527 -31.01 -16.84 -15.11
C PRO A 527 -30.00 -16.52 -14.00
N ARG A 528 -30.45 -15.90 -12.93
CA ARG A 528 -29.58 -15.46 -11.83
C ARG A 528 -30.17 -15.84 -10.49
N THR A 529 -29.29 -16.17 -9.56
CA THR A 529 -29.60 -16.42 -8.17
C THR A 529 -28.75 -15.49 -7.32
N ALA A 530 -29.31 -14.93 -6.25
CA ALA A 530 -28.58 -14.07 -5.33
C ALA A 530 -29.12 -14.19 -3.91
N ILE A 531 -28.24 -13.88 -2.95
CA ILE A 531 -28.59 -13.71 -1.54
C ILE A 531 -28.22 -12.29 -1.10
N GLY A 532 -29.11 -11.67 -0.33
CA GLY A 532 -28.87 -10.39 0.29
C GLY A 532 -29.36 -10.37 1.74
N GLN A 533 -29.02 -9.32 2.46
CA GLN A 533 -29.53 -9.07 3.81
C GLN A 533 -29.74 -7.58 4.00
N LYS A 534 -30.89 -7.20 4.54
CA LYS A 534 -31.23 -5.83 4.93
C LYS A 534 -30.51 -5.41 6.20
N SER A 535 -30.49 -4.11 6.50
CA SER A 535 -29.90 -3.59 7.75
C SER A 535 -30.61 -4.07 9.01
N ASP A 536 -31.89 -4.47 8.92
CA ASP A 536 -32.67 -5.02 10.04
C ASP A 536 -32.41 -6.52 10.31
N GLY A 537 -31.66 -7.20 9.43
CA GLY A 537 -31.34 -8.63 9.52
C GLY A 537 -32.15 -9.54 8.61
N THR A 538 -33.21 -9.03 7.99
CA THR A 538 -34.04 -9.79 7.04
C THR A 538 -33.18 -10.24 5.87
N VAL A 539 -33.13 -11.55 5.63
CA VAL A 539 -32.41 -12.13 4.48
C VAL A 539 -33.33 -12.15 3.26
N ILE A 540 -32.73 -11.89 2.10
CA ILE A 540 -33.39 -11.86 0.80
C ILE A 540 -32.82 -13.01 -0.04
N PHE A 541 -33.68 -13.90 -0.48
CA PHE A 541 -33.37 -14.85 -1.56
C PHE A 541 -34.00 -14.33 -2.85
N LEU A 542 -33.20 -14.27 -3.91
CA LEU A 542 -33.64 -13.79 -5.22
C LEU A 542 -33.32 -14.84 -6.28
N VAL A 543 -34.33 -15.22 -7.07
CA VAL A 543 -34.15 -16.00 -8.29
C VAL A 543 -34.83 -15.30 -9.45
N ILE A 544 -34.13 -15.17 -10.57
CA ILE A 544 -34.66 -14.65 -11.83
C ILE A 544 -34.58 -15.77 -12.87
N ASP A 545 -35.72 -16.10 -13.47
CA ASP A 545 -35.82 -17.08 -14.54
C ASP A 545 -35.12 -16.56 -15.80
N GLY A 546 -34.64 -17.46 -16.65
CA GLY A 546 -33.91 -17.07 -17.87
C GLY A 546 -33.97 -18.14 -18.95
N ARG A 547 -33.46 -17.80 -20.15
CA ARG A 547 -33.39 -18.69 -21.32
C ARG A 547 -34.74 -19.26 -21.78
N ASN A 548 -35.84 -18.55 -21.53
CA ASN A 548 -37.15 -18.87 -22.09
C ASN A 548 -37.79 -17.63 -22.75
N GLN A 549 -38.81 -17.82 -23.58
CA GLN A 549 -39.43 -16.73 -24.37
C GLN A 549 -40.01 -15.62 -23.48
N SER A 550 -40.54 -15.97 -22.31
CA SER A 550 -41.14 -15.01 -21.37
C SER A 550 -40.12 -14.31 -20.45
N SER A 551 -38.91 -14.88 -20.32
CA SER A 551 -37.84 -14.43 -19.47
C SER A 551 -36.49 -14.86 -20.08
N PRO A 552 -35.88 -14.06 -20.96
CA PRO A 552 -34.52 -14.30 -21.45
C PRO A 552 -33.48 -14.32 -20.32
N GLY A 553 -33.72 -13.61 -19.21
CA GLY A 553 -32.85 -13.50 -18.05
C GLY A 553 -32.44 -12.06 -17.79
N VAL A 554 -31.43 -11.86 -16.93
CA VAL A 554 -30.97 -10.51 -16.55
C VAL A 554 -29.44 -10.40 -16.45
N SER A 555 -28.95 -9.16 -16.51
CA SER A 555 -27.55 -8.83 -16.25
C SER A 555 -27.27 -8.79 -14.73
N VAL A 556 -25.98 -8.78 -14.36
CA VAL A 556 -25.57 -8.61 -12.95
C VAL A 556 -25.97 -7.23 -12.41
N LYS A 557 -25.99 -6.22 -13.28
CA LYS A 557 -26.42 -4.86 -12.93
C LYS A 557 -27.89 -4.84 -12.52
N ASP A 558 -28.75 -5.51 -13.28
CA ASP A 558 -30.18 -5.60 -12.97
C ASP A 558 -30.40 -6.29 -11.62
N VAL A 559 -29.69 -7.38 -11.34
CA VAL A 559 -29.75 -8.08 -10.03
C VAL A 559 -29.35 -7.14 -8.90
N SER A 560 -28.25 -6.39 -9.09
CA SER A 560 -27.75 -5.44 -8.09
C SER A 560 -28.76 -4.32 -7.83
N GLU A 561 -29.40 -3.78 -8.87
CA GLU A 561 -30.45 -2.78 -8.74
C GLU A 561 -31.71 -3.32 -8.06
N ILE A 562 -32.14 -4.55 -8.36
CA ILE A 562 -33.28 -5.20 -7.71
C ILE A 562 -33.01 -5.35 -6.21
N LEU A 563 -31.84 -5.86 -5.83
CA LEU A 563 -31.47 -6.05 -4.43
C LEU A 563 -31.39 -4.71 -3.69
N LEU A 564 -30.79 -3.69 -4.30
CA LEU A 564 -30.69 -2.36 -3.70
C LEU A 564 -32.06 -1.69 -3.52
N ARG A 565 -32.97 -1.83 -4.51
CA ARG A 565 -34.36 -1.35 -4.41
C ARG A 565 -35.18 -2.08 -3.33
N ASN A 566 -34.70 -3.25 -2.88
CA ASN A 566 -35.30 -4.02 -1.79
C ASN A 566 -34.48 -3.90 -0.49
N ASP A 567 -33.74 -2.81 -0.32
CA ASP A 567 -32.99 -2.43 0.89
C ASP A 567 -31.87 -3.40 1.29
N ALA A 568 -31.32 -4.17 0.34
CA ALA A 568 -30.18 -5.02 0.63
C ALA A 568 -28.98 -4.16 1.08
N TYR A 569 -28.49 -4.43 2.29
CA TYR A 569 -27.33 -3.82 2.90
C TYR A 569 -26.05 -4.56 2.55
N ASN A 570 -26.10 -5.90 2.54
CA ASN A 570 -25.06 -6.77 1.99
C ASN A 570 -25.70 -7.72 0.98
N ALA A 571 -25.04 -7.99 -0.15
CA ALA A 571 -25.52 -8.98 -1.11
C ALA A 571 -24.43 -9.51 -2.03
N CYS A 572 -24.62 -10.73 -2.53
CA CYS A 572 -23.76 -11.36 -3.53
C CYS A 572 -24.56 -12.25 -4.49
N LEU A 573 -23.95 -12.54 -5.64
CA LEU A 573 -24.45 -13.58 -6.52
C LEU A 573 -24.25 -14.97 -5.91
N LEU A 574 -25.18 -15.86 -6.24
CA LEU A 574 -25.06 -17.30 -6.06
C LEU A 574 -24.87 -17.98 -7.42
N ASP A 575 -24.71 -19.31 -7.44
CA ASP A 575 -24.62 -20.04 -8.71
C ASP A 575 -25.89 -19.79 -9.56
N GLY A 576 -25.70 -19.51 -10.84
CA GLY A 576 -26.75 -19.03 -11.72
C GLY A 576 -27.08 -19.98 -12.86
N GLY A 577 -27.71 -19.43 -13.90
CA GLY A 577 -28.03 -20.19 -15.10
C GLY A 577 -28.96 -21.37 -14.81
N SER A 578 -28.62 -22.53 -15.34
CA SER A 578 -29.39 -23.77 -15.16
C SER A 578 -29.49 -24.27 -13.72
N SER A 579 -28.70 -23.73 -12.79
CA SER A 579 -28.80 -24.05 -11.37
C SER A 579 -29.87 -23.21 -10.65
N SER A 580 -30.32 -22.09 -11.25
CA SER A 580 -31.23 -21.13 -10.62
C SER A 580 -32.57 -21.75 -10.24
N THR A 581 -32.72 -21.99 -8.92
CA THR A 581 -33.86 -22.72 -8.36
C THR A 581 -34.22 -22.18 -6.98
N MET A 582 -35.51 -21.96 -6.73
CA MET A 582 -36.08 -21.61 -5.44
C MET A 582 -37.22 -22.57 -5.09
N TYR A 583 -37.16 -23.12 -3.88
CA TYR A 583 -38.14 -24.03 -3.31
C TYR A 583 -38.88 -23.35 -2.15
N TYR A 584 -40.19 -23.58 -2.05
CA TYR A 584 -41.02 -23.11 -0.95
C TYR A 584 -42.21 -24.05 -0.73
N ASN A 585 -42.46 -24.41 0.53
CA ASN A 585 -43.63 -25.18 0.98
C ASN A 585 -43.96 -26.39 0.10
N GLY A 586 -43.01 -27.30 -0.10
CA GLY A 586 -43.25 -28.55 -0.84
C GLY A 586 -42.94 -28.49 -2.34
N SER A 587 -42.78 -27.30 -2.91
CA SER A 587 -42.72 -27.10 -4.37
C SER A 587 -41.61 -26.17 -4.83
N VAL A 588 -41.16 -26.34 -6.07
CA VAL A 588 -40.31 -25.35 -6.76
C VAL A 588 -41.22 -24.25 -7.29
N ILE A 589 -40.88 -23.00 -6.99
CA ILE A 589 -41.77 -21.85 -7.25
C ILE A 589 -41.32 -20.95 -8.41
N ASN A 590 -40.13 -21.19 -8.97
CA ASN A 590 -39.65 -20.55 -10.20
C ASN A 590 -39.66 -21.55 -11.37
N HIS A 591 -39.23 -21.12 -12.57
CA HIS A 591 -39.13 -21.98 -13.74
C HIS A 591 -37.67 -22.29 -14.09
N PRO A 592 -37.09 -23.40 -13.55
CA PRO A 592 -35.77 -23.87 -13.96
C PRO A 592 -35.67 -24.02 -15.48
N CYS A 593 -34.55 -23.61 -16.06
CA CYS A 593 -34.43 -23.52 -17.52
C CYS A 593 -34.06 -24.84 -18.23
N ASN A 594 -33.81 -25.93 -17.51
CA ASN A 594 -33.51 -27.22 -18.16
C ASN A 594 -34.82 -27.93 -18.52
N THR A 595 -34.78 -28.72 -19.60
CA THR A 595 -35.93 -29.54 -20.05
C THR A 595 -36.41 -30.51 -18.98
N ASP A 596 -35.49 -31.04 -18.18
CA ASP A 596 -35.78 -32.04 -17.14
C ASP A 596 -36.05 -31.38 -15.76
N GLY A 597 -36.21 -30.06 -15.72
CA GLY A 597 -36.46 -29.28 -14.52
C GLY A 597 -35.20 -28.84 -13.78
N GLU A 598 -35.15 -29.06 -12.46
CA GLU A 598 -34.06 -28.61 -11.61
C GLU A 598 -32.73 -29.30 -11.94
N ARG A 599 -31.64 -28.55 -11.91
CA ARG A 599 -30.30 -29.13 -11.94
C ARG A 599 -29.92 -29.69 -10.56
N LYS A 600 -29.14 -30.77 -10.56
CA LYS A 600 -28.47 -31.26 -9.36
C LYS A 600 -27.37 -30.30 -8.92
N VAL A 601 -27.34 -29.92 -7.65
CA VAL A 601 -26.42 -28.92 -7.08
C VAL A 601 -25.73 -29.48 -5.85
N PRO A 602 -24.51 -29.04 -5.52
CA PRO A 602 -23.80 -29.60 -4.37
C PRO A 602 -24.23 -28.98 -3.04
N SER A 603 -24.76 -27.75 -3.08
CA SER A 603 -25.08 -26.99 -1.89
C SER A 603 -26.29 -26.08 -2.11
N THR A 604 -26.97 -25.78 -1.01
CA THR A 604 -28.22 -25.02 -0.98
C THR A 604 -28.28 -24.24 0.33
N PHE A 605 -28.78 -23.01 0.30
CA PHE A 605 -29.23 -22.34 1.52
C PHE A 605 -30.66 -22.79 1.81
N VAL A 606 -30.88 -23.42 2.96
CA VAL A 606 -32.18 -23.92 3.40
C VAL A 606 -32.69 -23.10 4.58
N VAL A 607 -34.00 -22.93 4.69
CA VAL A 607 -34.67 -22.31 5.83
C VAL A 607 -35.33 -23.41 6.65
N LEU A 608 -34.75 -23.71 7.81
CA LEU A 608 -35.22 -24.74 8.73
C LEU A 608 -36.55 -24.30 9.40
N PRO A 609 -37.40 -25.25 9.82
CA PRO A 609 -38.75 -24.98 10.32
C PRO A 609 -38.83 -24.16 11.60
#